data_AF-A0A835A1W4-F1
#
_entry.id   AF-A0A835A1W4-F1
#
_cell.length_a   1.000
_cell.length_b   1.000
_cell.length_c   1.000
_cell.angle_alpha   90.00
_cell.angle_beta   90.00
_cell.angle_gamma   90.00
#
_symmetry.space_group_name_H-M   'P 1'
#
loop_
_entity.id
_entity.type
_entity.pdbx_description
1 polymer ?
#
loop_
_entity_poly.entity_id
_entity_poly.type
_entity_poly.pdbx_seq_one_letter_code
_entity_poly.pdbx_strand_id
1 'polypeptide(L)'
;MEPTEMVALPDDALAHVFRRLPPRSLAIARGACNAWRATVDGRALLLLHRQHLPHYVHGVFVNYIDHCRPHLFSRPFRPSSAAAAAEEVVDGMLSFLPIDNHRVRDWWSVLDHCRGLVLCDIKSGGQLCVCNPATRRWTLVPPRWPVGAIWREYTSVYLAFDPAMSAHYEVVLIPTEPERPWREPPSPPKRRNERPAFEVRLHGVDDAPFCLDDWLQSSSHLGDLADDDDKDEEEKVFIRQQGQRQVQSSMEEDMAAEWPPTPWTLEVFSSSAGRWEQRAFVRHGDPVATVQDMRLDQRRLTCRGPRQRYAAYWKGALYVHCRGSFITRFSMLNYDYQVIKTPEYIKKGISAKPYLGISEKGVYFGIVQDRQLQIWILNESCGRLEWVLKCEDDFTHCVQHVRKYGAQMNAPWIVHDAHDADNAPKAILEERFEWDSDHDDIFTIEDGLNEEHYGSFDILGFHPYKEVVFLADYFTVVAYHLNTSKVQFLGNSRPKSYYRSFTNDIYESFVYTPCMIGELNEDSTMNEN
;
A
#
# COMPACT_ATOMS: atom_id res chain seq x y z
N MET A 1 -41.19 -1.82 48.24
CA MET A 1 -40.30 -2.52 47.28
C MET A 1 -38.94 -1.90 47.47
N GLU A 2 -38.04 -2.60 48.15
CA GLU A 2 -36.62 -2.24 48.10
C GLU A 2 -36.11 -2.44 46.66
N PRO A 3 -35.21 -1.58 46.17
CA PRO A 3 -34.63 -1.75 44.86
C PRO A 3 -33.80 -3.03 44.88
N THR A 4 -34.13 -3.98 44.01
CA THR A 4 -33.34 -5.18 43.81
C THR A 4 -31.97 -4.74 43.29
N GLU A 5 -30.95 -4.73 44.15
CA GLU A 5 -29.56 -4.62 43.72
C GLU A 5 -29.29 -5.78 42.75
N MET A 6 -29.18 -5.46 41.46
CA MET A 6 -28.60 -6.39 40.50
C MET A 6 -27.14 -6.57 40.89
N VAL A 7 -26.84 -7.67 41.58
CA VAL A 7 -25.47 -8.09 41.87
C VAL A 7 -24.71 -8.19 40.55
N ALA A 8 -23.81 -7.25 40.30
CA ALA A 8 -22.96 -7.28 39.13
C ALA A 8 -22.12 -8.56 39.14
N LEU A 9 -22.08 -9.29 38.02
CA LEU A 9 -21.25 -10.48 37.89
C LEU A 9 -19.77 -10.10 38.16
N PRO A 10 -19.04 -10.85 39.01
CA PRO A 10 -17.61 -10.61 39.21
C PRO A 10 -16.83 -10.77 37.90
N ASP A 11 -15.79 -9.94 37.71
CA ASP A 11 -14.96 -9.94 36.51
C ASP A 11 -14.35 -11.32 36.19
N ASP A 12 -14.06 -12.14 37.20
CA ASP A 12 -13.57 -13.52 37.03
C ASP A 12 -14.60 -14.44 36.39
N ALA A 13 -15.85 -14.35 36.84
CA ALA A 13 -16.94 -15.16 36.32
C ALA A 13 -17.30 -14.71 34.89
N LEU A 14 -17.35 -13.40 34.66
CA LEU A 14 -17.59 -12.83 33.34
C LEU A 14 -16.48 -13.22 32.34
N ALA A 15 -15.22 -13.16 32.75
CA ALA A 15 -14.10 -13.64 31.94
C ALA A 15 -14.19 -15.13 31.60
N HIS A 16 -14.66 -15.95 32.53
CA HIS A 16 -14.82 -17.38 32.29
C HIS A 16 -15.93 -17.68 31.26
N VAL A 17 -17.01 -16.89 31.26
CA VAL A 17 -18.06 -16.94 30.22
C VAL A 17 -17.49 -16.50 28.88
N PHE A 18 -16.80 -15.36 28.84
CA PHE A 18 -16.20 -14.81 27.63
C PHE A 18 -15.16 -15.73 26.98
N ARG A 19 -14.36 -16.47 27.76
CA ARG A 19 -13.43 -17.49 27.23
C ARG A 19 -14.10 -18.63 26.45
N ARG A 20 -15.40 -18.87 26.69
CA ARG A 20 -16.16 -19.92 26.01
C ARG A 20 -16.90 -19.41 24.79
N LEU A 21 -16.90 -18.10 24.55
CA LEU A 21 -17.53 -17.52 23.37
C LEU A 21 -16.66 -17.79 22.13
N PRO A 22 -17.27 -18.05 20.96
CA PRO A 22 -16.55 -17.98 19.70
C PRO A 22 -15.87 -16.60 19.54
N PRO A 23 -14.74 -16.50 18.82
CA PRO A 23 -13.98 -15.25 18.76
C PRO A 23 -14.81 -14.06 18.27
N ARG A 24 -15.74 -14.29 17.35
CA ARG A 24 -16.70 -13.30 16.85
C ARG A 24 -17.58 -12.75 17.98
N SER A 25 -18.24 -13.62 18.73
CA SER A 25 -19.11 -13.23 19.85
C SER A 25 -18.32 -12.55 20.96
N LEU A 26 -17.07 -12.95 21.17
CA LEU A 26 -16.16 -12.30 22.12
C LEU A 26 -15.77 -10.87 21.67
N ALA A 27 -15.48 -10.68 20.38
CA ALA A 27 -15.19 -9.35 19.82
C ALA A 27 -16.41 -8.41 19.92
N ILE A 28 -17.62 -8.93 19.67
CA ILE A 28 -18.87 -8.19 19.87
C ILE A 28 -19.07 -7.84 21.35
N ALA A 29 -18.87 -8.79 22.27
CA ALA A 29 -18.98 -8.56 23.71
C ALA A 29 -17.99 -7.48 24.18
N ARG A 30 -16.76 -7.49 23.67
CA ARG A 30 -15.77 -6.44 23.93
C ARG A 30 -16.25 -5.04 23.51
N GLY A 31 -17.01 -4.96 22.42
CA GLY A 31 -17.58 -3.70 21.91
C GLY A 31 -18.76 -3.16 22.74
N ALA A 32 -19.43 -3.99 23.54
CA ALA A 32 -20.72 -3.67 24.15
C ALA A 32 -20.65 -2.62 25.27
N CYS A 33 -19.66 -2.69 26.16
CA CYS A 33 -19.50 -1.70 27.23
C CYS A 33 -18.06 -1.64 27.77
N ASN A 34 -17.75 -0.57 28.53
CA ASN A 34 -16.40 -0.34 29.07
C ASN A 34 -15.94 -1.43 30.04
N ALA A 35 -16.85 -1.97 30.87
CA ALA A 35 -16.53 -3.04 31.82
C ALA A 35 -16.13 -4.33 31.09
N TRP A 36 -16.93 -4.75 30.10
CA TRP A 36 -16.65 -5.95 29.31
C TRP A 36 -15.36 -5.80 28.51
N ARG A 37 -15.11 -4.61 27.94
CA ARG A 37 -13.84 -4.29 27.29
C ARG A 37 -12.66 -4.44 28.25
N ALA A 38 -12.75 -3.88 29.46
CA ALA A 38 -11.70 -4.01 30.47
C ALA A 38 -11.45 -5.46 30.88
N THR A 39 -12.51 -6.29 31.01
CA THR A 39 -12.37 -7.72 31.31
C THR A 39 -11.72 -8.49 30.17
N VAL A 40 -12.13 -8.24 28.93
CA VAL A 40 -11.59 -8.90 27.73
C VAL A 40 -10.13 -8.50 27.49
N ASP A 41 -9.81 -7.21 27.58
CA ASP A 41 -8.48 -6.66 27.33
C ASP A 41 -7.52 -6.96 28.47
N GLY A 42 -7.95 -6.73 29.72
CA GLY A 42 -7.15 -6.98 30.92
C GLY A 42 -6.79 -8.46 31.12
N ARG A 43 -7.53 -9.38 30.49
CA ARG A 43 -7.23 -10.82 30.49
C ARG A 43 -6.82 -11.36 29.14
N ALA A 44 -6.60 -10.48 28.15
CA ALA A 44 -6.12 -10.84 26.83
C ALA A 44 -6.97 -11.95 26.16
N LEU A 45 -8.29 -11.95 26.36
CA LEU A 45 -9.14 -13.08 25.94
C LEU A 45 -9.17 -13.24 24.42
N LEU A 46 -9.14 -12.14 23.66
CA LEU A 46 -9.02 -12.20 22.19
C LEU A 46 -7.64 -12.73 21.75
N LEU A 47 -6.58 -12.49 22.53
CA LEU A 47 -5.25 -13.06 22.26
C LEU A 47 -5.20 -14.57 22.57
N LEU A 48 -6.01 -15.08 23.50
CA LEU A 48 -6.17 -16.52 23.69
C LEU A 48 -6.81 -17.17 22.46
N HIS A 49 -7.81 -16.54 21.85
CA HIS A 49 -8.36 -17.03 20.57
C HIS A 49 -7.39 -16.85 19.41
N ARG A 50 -6.48 -15.88 19.46
CA ARG A 50 -5.37 -15.77 18.51
C ARG A 50 -4.50 -17.04 18.51
N GLN A 51 -4.26 -17.68 19.67
CA GLN A 51 -3.56 -18.97 19.74
C GLN A 51 -4.29 -20.12 19.03
N HIS A 52 -5.60 -19.98 18.79
CA HIS A 52 -6.44 -20.96 18.11
C HIS A 52 -6.74 -20.60 16.64
N LEU A 53 -6.27 -19.45 16.15
CA LEU A 53 -6.30 -19.14 14.73
C LEU A 53 -5.25 -19.97 13.99
N PRO A 54 -5.49 -20.34 12.72
CA PRO A 54 -4.48 -21.01 11.92
C PRO A 54 -3.23 -20.13 11.80
N HIS A 55 -2.13 -20.53 12.43
CA HIS A 55 -0.83 -19.85 12.37
C HIS A 55 0.00 -20.30 11.16
N TYR A 56 -0.67 -20.52 10.03
CA TYR A 56 -0.03 -20.96 8.82
C TYR A 56 -0.21 -19.92 7.70
N VAL A 57 0.76 -19.88 6.80
CA VAL A 57 0.64 -19.14 5.54
C VAL A 57 -0.08 -20.02 4.54
N HIS A 58 -1.23 -19.55 4.05
CA HIS A 58 -1.99 -20.28 3.04
C HIS A 58 -1.37 -20.11 1.64
N GLY A 59 -0.84 -18.93 1.35
CA GLY A 59 -0.20 -18.66 0.06
C GLY A 59 0.35 -17.26 -0.04
N VAL A 60 0.81 -16.92 -1.25
CA VAL A 60 1.26 -15.57 -1.62
C VAL A 60 0.42 -15.10 -2.79
N PHE A 61 -0.28 -13.97 -2.63
CA PHE A 61 -0.89 -13.29 -3.76
C PHE A 61 0.20 -12.59 -4.56
N VAL A 62 0.19 -12.74 -5.87
CA VAL A 62 1.21 -12.20 -6.78
C VAL A 62 0.55 -11.36 -7.86
N ASN A 63 0.94 -10.10 -7.95
CA ASN A 63 0.69 -9.26 -9.12
C ASN A 63 1.84 -9.43 -10.11
N TYR A 64 1.54 -9.47 -11.40
CA TYR A 64 2.54 -9.63 -12.45
C TYR A 64 2.61 -8.39 -13.35
N ILE A 65 3.76 -8.17 -13.99
CA ILE A 65 3.94 -7.11 -14.98
C ILE A 65 3.06 -7.40 -16.20
N ASP A 66 2.33 -6.41 -16.72
CA ASP A 66 1.48 -6.57 -17.91
C ASP A 66 0.43 -7.71 -17.85
N HIS A 67 0.10 -8.21 -16.66
CA HIS A 67 -0.98 -9.17 -16.46
C HIS A 67 -2.16 -8.49 -15.78
N CYS A 68 -3.37 -8.78 -16.27
CA CYS A 68 -4.58 -8.07 -15.88
C CYS A 68 -5.11 -8.44 -14.49
N ARG A 69 -4.60 -9.49 -13.85
CA ARG A 69 -5.08 -9.93 -12.53
C ARG A 69 -3.99 -10.53 -11.65
N PRO A 70 -4.13 -10.47 -10.32
CA PRO A 70 -3.32 -11.25 -9.40
C PRO A 70 -3.63 -12.74 -9.50
N HIS A 71 -2.71 -13.57 -9.01
CA HIS A 71 -2.94 -14.97 -8.74
C HIS A 71 -2.47 -15.36 -7.35
N LEU A 72 -3.14 -16.36 -6.75
CA LEU A 72 -2.67 -16.99 -5.52
C LEU A 72 -1.71 -18.13 -5.86
N PHE A 73 -0.49 -18.05 -5.32
CA PHE A 73 0.49 -19.14 -5.30
C PHE A 73 0.42 -19.83 -3.94
N SER A 74 -0.04 -21.08 -3.90
CA SER A 74 -0.32 -21.81 -2.65
C SER A 74 -0.23 -23.32 -2.85
N ARG A 75 -0.16 -24.07 -1.74
CA ARG A 75 -0.28 -25.53 -1.78
C ARG A 75 -1.67 -25.92 -2.30
N PRO A 76 -1.80 -26.82 -3.29
CA PRO A 76 -3.10 -27.25 -3.78
C PRO A 76 -3.85 -27.99 -2.67
N PHE A 77 -5.08 -27.56 -2.41
CA PHE A 77 -5.99 -28.23 -1.50
C PHE A 77 -6.75 -29.34 -2.25
N ARG A 78 -6.74 -30.58 -1.72
CA ARG A 78 -7.67 -31.62 -2.14
C ARG A 78 -8.66 -31.90 -1.01
N PRO A 79 -9.96 -31.60 -1.18
CA PRO A 79 -10.94 -31.91 -0.17
C PRO A 79 -11.12 -33.43 -0.03
N SER A 80 -11.05 -33.94 1.19
CA SER A 80 -11.32 -35.36 1.49
C SER A 80 -12.81 -35.73 1.34
N SER A 81 -13.71 -34.74 1.23
CA SER A 81 -15.14 -34.93 0.97
C SER A 81 -15.77 -33.68 0.32
N ALA A 82 -16.94 -33.85 -0.32
CA ALA A 82 -17.69 -32.72 -0.90
C ALA A 82 -18.15 -31.68 0.14
N ALA A 83 -18.35 -32.08 1.40
CA ALA A 83 -18.66 -31.16 2.50
C ALA A 83 -17.44 -30.31 2.89
N ALA A 84 -16.25 -30.93 2.97
CA ALA A 84 -14.99 -30.22 3.21
C ALA A 84 -14.61 -29.26 2.07
N ALA A 85 -15.05 -29.55 0.84
CA ALA A 85 -14.89 -28.64 -0.30
C ALA A 85 -15.71 -27.34 -0.17
N ALA A 86 -16.80 -27.36 0.60
CA ALA A 86 -17.69 -26.22 0.79
C ALA A 86 -17.29 -25.33 1.98
N GLU A 87 -16.59 -25.87 3.00
CA GLU A 87 -16.31 -25.17 4.26
C GLU A 87 -14.95 -24.47 4.35
N GLU A 88 -13.91 -24.85 3.58
CA GLU A 88 -12.53 -24.40 3.87
C GLU A 88 -11.67 -23.98 2.67
N VAL A 89 -12.23 -23.84 1.46
CA VAL A 89 -11.42 -23.44 0.30
C VAL A 89 -11.38 -21.93 0.17
N VAL A 90 -10.24 -21.34 0.53
CA VAL A 90 -9.87 -19.98 0.11
C VAL A 90 -9.95 -19.93 -1.40
N ASP A 91 -10.81 -19.06 -1.92
CA ASP A 91 -10.93 -18.87 -3.36
C ASP A 91 -9.73 -18.06 -3.86
N GLY A 92 -8.70 -18.76 -4.34
CA GLY A 92 -7.48 -18.15 -4.88
C GLY A 92 -7.70 -17.30 -6.13
N MET A 93 -8.87 -17.41 -6.78
CA MET A 93 -9.25 -16.57 -7.91
C MET A 93 -10.03 -15.32 -7.48
N LEU A 94 -10.43 -15.24 -6.21
CA LEU A 94 -11.27 -14.17 -5.66
C LEU A 94 -12.53 -13.91 -6.52
N SER A 95 -13.15 -15.00 -7.00
CA SER A 95 -14.29 -14.97 -7.94
C SER A 95 -15.57 -14.36 -7.36
N PHE A 96 -15.63 -14.24 -6.03
CA PHE A 96 -16.72 -13.61 -5.28
C PHE A 96 -16.67 -12.08 -5.31
N LEU A 97 -15.58 -11.47 -5.79
CA LEU A 97 -15.46 -10.02 -5.91
C LEU A 97 -16.39 -9.47 -7.01
N PRO A 98 -16.84 -8.21 -6.90
CA PRO A 98 -17.76 -7.57 -7.86
C PRO A 98 -17.01 -7.09 -9.12
N ILE A 99 -16.34 -8.02 -9.80
CA ILE A 99 -15.57 -7.80 -11.03
C ILE A 99 -16.43 -8.28 -12.21
N ASP A 100 -16.46 -7.55 -13.32
CA ASP A 100 -17.25 -7.95 -14.49
C ASP A 100 -16.59 -9.15 -15.18
N ASN A 101 -16.97 -10.36 -14.75
CA ASN A 101 -16.45 -11.63 -15.25
C ASN A 101 -16.72 -11.85 -16.75
N HIS A 102 -17.55 -11.04 -17.40
CA HIS A 102 -17.81 -11.14 -18.84
C HIS A 102 -16.75 -10.44 -19.70
N ARG A 103 -15.85 -9.64 -19.09
CA ARG A 103 -14.73 -9.02 -19.78
C ARG A 103 -13.43 -9.62 -19.27
N VAL A 104 -12.84 -10.52 -20.06
CA VAL A 104 -11.50 -11.16 -19.86
C VAL A 104 -10.35 -10.14 -19.65
N ARG A 105 -10.63 -8.83 -19.74
CA ARG A 105 -9.69 -7.72 -19.72
C ARG A 105 -9.89 -6.75 -18.54
N ASP A 106 -10.70 -7.05 -17.54
CA ASP A 106 -10.81 -6.14 -16.40
C ASP A 106 -9.56 -6.18 -15.54
N TRP A 107 -8.79 -5.08 -15.56
CA TRP A 107 -7.56 -4.95 -14.80
C TRP A 107 -7.87 -4.72 -13.32
N TRP A 108 -7.30 -5.55 -12.46
CA TRP A 108 -7.35 -5.36 -11.01
C TRP A 108 -6.08 -5.90 -10.36
N SER A 109 -5.80 -5.44 -9.14
CA SER A 109 -4.55 -5.76 -8.42
C SER A 109 -4.75 -5.76 -6.93
N VAL A 110 -4.04 -6.63 -6.21
CA VAL A 110 -3.89 -6.52 -4.76
C VAL A 110 -2.95 -5.33 -4.47
N LEU A 111 -3.31 -4.47 -3.52
CA LEU A 111 -2.50 -3.31 -3.12
C LEU A 111 -1.79 -3.53 -1.78
N ASP A 112 -2.45 -4.22 -0.86
CA ASP A 112 -1.94 -4.49 0.47
C ASP A 112 -2.66 -5.68 1.11
N HIS A 113 -2.11 -6.20 2.20
CA HIS A 113 -2.72 -7.26 3.00
C HIS A 113 -2.49 -7.00 4.48
N CYS A 114 -3.45 -7.40 5.32
CA CYS A 114 -3.30 -7.28 6.76
C CYS A 114 -4.13 -8.33 7.49
N ARG A 115 -3.44 -9.29 8.13
CA ARG A 115 -4.05 -10.28 9.06
C ARG A 115 -5.34 -10.93 8.55
N GLY A 116 -5.31 -11.40 7.30
CA GLY A 116 -6.41 -12.10 6.63
C GLY A 116 -7.36 -11.24 5.83
N LEU A 117 -7.21 -9.92 5.88
CA LEU A 117 -7.84 -9.02 4.92
C LEU A 117 -6.89 -8.71 3.76
N VAL A 118 -7.46 -8.55 2.58
CA VAL A 118 -6.77 -8.19 1.34
C VAL A 118 -7.42 -6.92 0.79
N LEU A 119 -6.59 -5.91 0.52
CA LEU A 119 -7.02 -4.67 -0.13
C LEU A 119 -6.76 -4.80 -1.63
N CYS A 120 -7.81 -4.62 -2.41
CA CYS A 120 -7.79 -4.72 -3.86
C CYS A 120 -8.16 -3.38 -4.48
N ASP A 121 -7.52 -3.07 -5.60
CA ASP A 121 -8.00 -2.11 -6.56
C ASP A 121 -8.70 -2.85 -7.69
N ILE A 122 -9.98 -2.54 -7.90
CA ILE A 122 -10.82 -3.14 -8.94
C ILE A 122 -11.28 -2.09 -9.96
N LYS A 123 -11.66 -2.55 -11.15
CA LYS A 123 -12.14 -1.70 -12.26
C LYS A 123 -11.10 -0.65 -12.69
N SER A 124 -9.85 -1.07 -12.90
CA SER A 124 -8.77 -0.22 -13.45
C SER A 124 -8.52 1.09 -12.70
N GLY A 125 -8.53 1.09 -11.36
CA GLY A 125 -8.36 2.31 -10.56
C GLY A 125 -9.65 2.99 -10.15
N GLY A 126 -10.81 2.48 -10.59
CA GLY A 126 -12.11 3.11 -10.33
C GLY A 126 -12.63 2.90 -8.90
N GLN A 127 -12.25 1.81 -8.22
CA GLN A 127 -12.83 1.47 -6.92
C GLN A 127 -11.87 0.64 -6.06
N LEU A 128 -11.81 0.96 -4.76
CA LEU A 128 -11.12 0.16 -3.76
C LEU A 128 -12.09 -0.84 -3.11
N CYS A 129 -11.61 -2.06 -2.88
CA CYS A 129 -12.36 -3.14 -2.26
C CYS A 129 -11.51 -3.81 -1.18
N VAL A 130 -12.07 -4.01 0.01
CA VAL A 130 -11.45 -4.85 1.05
C VAL A 130 -12.20 -6.16 1.08
N CYS A 131 -11.47 -7.28 1.02
CA CYS A 131 -12.06 -8.60 1.09
C CYS A 131 -11.36 -9.50 2.08
N ASN A 132 -12.08 -10.53 2.50
CA ASN A 132 -11.56 -11.64 3.29
C ASN A 132 -11.70 -12.92 2.45
N PRO A 133 -10.62 -13.39 1.81
CA PRO A 133 -10.66 -14.59 0.97
C PRO A 133 -11.10 -15.87 1.71
N ALA A 134 -10.88 -15.95 3.02
CA ALA A 134 -11.28 -17.11 3.83
C ALA A 134 -12.79 -17.16 4.08
N THR A 135 -13.44 -15.99 4.22
CA THR A 135 -14.90 -15.92 4.43
C THR A 135 -15.68 -15.59 3.17
N ARG A 136 -14.99 -15.32 2.05
CA ARG A 136 -15.56 -14.91 0.74
C ARG A 136 -16.40 -13.65 0.80
N ARG A 137 -16.16 -12.81 1.82
CA ARG A 137 -16.86 -11.53 2.00
C ARG A 137 -16.02 -10.37 1.50
N TRP A 138 -16.68 -9.31 1.11
CA TRP A 138 -16.04 -8.08 0.65
C TRP A 138 -16.90 -6.85 0.95
N THR A 139 -16.25 -5.69 0.91
CA THR A 139 -16.88 -4.38 1.05
C THR A 139 -16.17 -3.40 0.14
N LEU A 140 -16.92 -2.54 -0.54
CA LEU A 140 -16.32 -1.42 -1.28
C LEU A 140 -15.98 -0.30 -0.30
N VAL A 141 -14.76 0.23 -0.44
CA VAL A 141 -14.38 1.46 0.25
C VAL A 141 -14.97 2.63 -0.55
N PRO A 142 -15.67 3.59 0.08
CA PRO A 142 -16.28 4.72 -0.62
C PRO A 142 -15.28 5.41 -1.55
N PRO A 143 -15.68 5.71 -2.81
CA PRO A 143 -14.76 6.29 -3.78
C PRO A 143 -14.31 7.68 -3.31
N ARG A 144 -13.00 7.92 -3.36
CA ARG A 144 -12.41 9.23 -3.03
C ARG A 144 -12.18 10.11 -4.26
N TRP A 145 -12.02 9.47 -5.41
CA TRP A 145 -11.76 10.13 -6.68
C TRP A 145 -12.88 9.82 -7.67
N PRO A 146 -13.12 10.72 -8.65
CA PRO A 146 -14.00 10.43 -9.77
C PRO A 146 -13.57 9.16 -10.51
N VAL A 147 -14.54 8.46 -11.10
CA VAL A 147 -14.29 7.29 -11.94
C VAL A 147 -13.28 7.65 -13.05
N GLY A 148 -12.18 6.90 -13.12
CA GLY A 148 -11.12 7.10 -14.12
C GLY A 148 -9.98 8.05 -13.70
N ALA A 149 -9.97 8.56 -12.46
CA ALA A 149 -8.84 9.34 -11.96
C ALA A 149 -7.56 8.51 -11.83
N ILE A 150 -6.42 9.06 -12.25
CA ILE A 150 -5.10 8.43 -12.15
C ILE A 150 -4.49 8.70 -10.76
N TRP A 151 -5.18 8.30 -9.69
CA TRP A 151 -4.75 8.58 -8.32
C TRP A 151 -3.50 7.78 -7.92
N ARG A 152 -3.29 6.61 -8.54
CA ARG A 152 -2.17 5.69 -8.26
C ARG A 152 -0.78 6.30 -8.53
N GLU A 153 -0.70 7.41 -9.26
CA GLU A 153 0.56 8.12 -9.49
C GLU A 153 0.95 9.08 -8.37
N TYR A 154 0.02 9.39 -7.46
CA TYR A 154 0.14 10.44 -6.47
C TYR A 154 -0.22 9.99 -5.05
N THR A 155 -0.75 8.78 -4.86
CA THR A 155 -1.18 8.29 -3.55
C THR A 155 -0.99 6.79 -3.44
N SER A 156 -0.41 6.35 -2.31
CA SER A 156 -0.35 4.95 -1.90
C SER A 156 -1.47 4.63 -0.91
N VAL A 157 -1.93 3.39 -0.89
CA VAL A 157 -3.06 2.94 -0.06
C VAL A 157 -2.64 1.76 0.80
N TYR A 158 -2.89 1.85 2.11
CA TYR A 158 -2.46 0.84 3.07
C TYR A 158 -3.60 0.36 3.97
N LEU A 159 -3.52 -0.90 4.41
CA LEU A 159 -4.53 -1.54 5.24
C LEU A 159 -4.00 -1.76 6.67
N ALA A 160 -4.77 -1.27 7.65
CA ALA A 160 -4.49 -1.48 9.06
C ALA A 160 -5.61 -2.30 9.70
N PHE A 161 -5.28 -3.51 10.16
CA PHE A 161 -6.23 -4.40 10.81
C PHE A 161 -5.53 -5.33 11.80
N ASP A 162 -6.05 -5.41 13.03
CA ASP A 162 -5.70 -6.48 13.96
C ASP A 162 -6.98 -6.98 14.64
N PRO A 163 -7.45 -8.20 14.31
CA PRO A 163 -8.67 -8.77 14.88
C PRO A 163 -8.58 -8.95 16.40
N ALA A 164 -7.37 -8.98 16.97
CA ALA A 164 -7.19 -9.01 18.42
C ALA A 164 -7.46 -7.65 19.09
N MET A 165 -7.39 -6.55 18.34
CA MET A 165 -7.54 -5.17 18.84
C MET A 165 -8.88 -4.54 18.46
N SER A 166 -9.40 -4.83 17.26
CA SER A 166 -10.63 -4.25 16.72
C SER A 166 -11.25 -5.19 15.69
N ALA A 167 -12.58 -5.26 15.64
CA ALA A 167 -13.29 -5.92 14.55
C ALA A 167 -13.30 -5.08 13.25
N HIS A 168 -12.91 -3.81 13.35
CA HIS A 168 -12.91 -2.84 12.27
C HIS A 168 -11.50 -2.62 11.74
N TYR A 169 -11.38 -2.60 10.42
CA TYR A 169 -10.18 -2.20 9.69
C TYR A 169 -10.20 -0.70 9.36
N GLU A 170 -9.01 -0.16 9.10
CA GLU A 170 -8.82 1.19 8.57
C GLU A 170 -8.01 1.13 7.26
N VAL A 171 -8.32 2.03 6.32
CA VAL A 171 -7.57 2.21 5.07
C VAL A 171 -6.95 3.60 5.08
N VAL A 172 -5.64 3.68 4.90
CA VAL A 172 -4.87 4.93 5.01
C VAL A 172 -4.33 5.33 3.64
N LEU A 173 -4.60 6.56 3.23
CA LEU A 173 -4.05 7.17 2.03
C LEU A 173 -2.83 8.02 2.37
N ILE A 174 -1.70 7.72 1.74
CA ILE A 174 -0.45 8.46 1.92
C ILE A 174 -0.04 9.08 0.59
N PRO A 175 -0.03 10.43 0.50
CA PRO A 175 0.42 11.13 -0.70
C PRO A 175 1.89 10.82 -1.04
N THR A 176 2.17 10.60 -2.33
CA THR A 176 3.52 10.37 -2.85
C THR A 176 4.38 11.64 -2.84
N GLU A 177 3.73 12.81 -2.79
CA GLU A 177 4.33 14.13 -2.66
C GLU A 177 3.54 14.97 -1.67
N PRO A 178 4.16 15.92 -0.97
CA PRO A 178 3.44 16.88 -0.13
C PRO A 178 2.45 17.66 -1.00
N GLU A 179 1.22 17.83 -0.49
CA GLU A 179 0.26 18.74 -1.11
C GLU A 179 0.88 20.15 -1.15
N ARG A 180 0.86 20.79 -2.32
CA ARG A 180 1.19 22.21 -2.40
C ARG A 180 0.08 22.96 -1.65
N PRO A 181 0.39 23.79 -0.64
CA PRO A 181 -0.63 24.62 -0.04
C PRO A 181 -1.26 25.48 -1.14
N TRP A 182 -2.59 25.39 -1.29
CA TRP A 182 -3.34 26.26 -2.18
C TRP A 182 -3.06 27.71 -1.77
N ARG A 183 -2.34 28.47 -2.61
CA ARG A 183 -2.19 29.92 -2.43
C ARG A 183 -3.26 30.61 -3.26
N GLU A 184 -4.01 31.53 -2.63
CA GLU A 184 -4.96 32.38 -3.36
C GLU A 184 -4.21 33.08 -4.51
N PRO A 185 -4.77 33.11 -5.74
CA PRO A 185 -4.14 33.80 -6.83
C PRO A 185 -3.95 35.28 -6.45
N PRO A 186 -2.82 35.92 -6.81
CA PRO A 186 -2.57 37.31 -6.46
C PRO A 186 -3.75 38.16 -6.93
N SER A 187 -4.34 38.91 -5.99
CA SER A 187 -5.42 39.83 -6.28
C SER A 187 -4.99 40.76 -7.42
N PRO A 188 -5.81 40.97 -8.46
CA PRO A 188 -5.43 41.86 -9.56
C PRO A 188 -5.04 43.23 -9.00
N PRO A 189 -3.99 43.88 -9.53
CA PRO A 189 -3.51 45.14 -9.00
C PRO A 189 -4.66 46.15 -9.00
N LYS A 190 -4.92 46.76 -7.85
CA LYS A 190 -5.88 47.86 -7.73
C LYS A 190 -5.41 48.95 -8.69
N ARG A 191 -6.11 49.12 -9.83
CA ARG A 191 -5.88 50.25 -10.73
C ARG A 191 -6.04 51.53 -9.91
N ARG A 192 -4.93 52.20 -9.67
CA ARG A 192 -4.90 53.52 -9.04
C ARG A 192 -5.41 54.49 -10.09
N ASN A 193 -6.72 54.78 -10.07
CA ASN A 193 -7.33 55.78 -10.92
C ASN A 193 -6.89 57.18 -10.47
N GLU A 194 -5.67 57.58 -10.82
CA GLU A 194 -5.28 58.98 -10.83
C GLU A 194 -5.41 59.47 -12.28
N ARG A 195 -6.60 59.97 -12.64
CA ARG A 195 -6.79 60.72 -13.89
C ARG A 195 -6.10 62.08 -13.73
N PRO A 196 -5.22 62.53 -14.65
CA PRO A 196 -4.80 63.91 -14.69
C PRO A 196 -5.99 64.77 -15.19
N ALA A 197 -6.36 65.80 -14.43
CA ALA A 197 -7.35 66.76 -14.86
C ALA A 197 -6.77 67.61 -16.02
N PHE A 198 -7.17 67.30 -17.26
CA PHE A 198 -7.01 68.22 -18.38
C PHE A 198 -8.24 69.11 -18.47
N GLU A 199 -8.06 70.38 -18.11
CA GLU A 199 -9.05 71.43 -18.18
C GLU A 199 -9.20 71.87 -19.66
N VAL A 200 -10.23 71.39 -20.34
CA VAL A 200 -10.55 71.78 -21.72
C VAL A 200 -11.49 73.00 -21.67
N ARG A 201 -10.98 74.17 -22.02
CA ARG A 201 -11.81 75.38 -22.25
C ARG A 201 -12.57 75.22 -23.57
N LEU A 202 -13.89 75.17 -23.49
CA LEU A 202 -14.78 75.25 -24.64
C LEU A 202 -15.10 76.72 -24.96
N HIS A 203 -14.80 77.16 -26.18
CA HIS A 203 -15.51 78.27 -26.82
C HIS A 203 -16.41 77.69 -27.91
N GLY A 204 -17.66 78.15 -27.95
CA GLY A 204 -18.72 77.65 -28.83
C GLY A 204 -18.44 77.86 -30.31
N VAL A 205 -19.33 77.51 -31.25
CA VAL A 205 -20.77 77.66 -31.28
C VAL A 205 -21.30 76.83 -32.48
N ASP A 206 -22.49 76.26 -32.30
CA ASP A 206 -23.55 75.87 -33.25
C ASP A 206 -23.50 74.66 -34.24
N ASP A 207 -24.67 73.98 -34.21
CA ASP A 207 -25.46 73.29 -35.23
C ASP A 207 -25.12 71.88 -35.77
N ALA A 208 -25.71 70.87 -35.08
CA ALA A 208 -26.52 69.74 -35.59
C ALA A 208 -25.94 68.76 -36.68
N PRO A 209 -26.53 67.56 -36.89
CA PRO A 209 -25.94 66.31 -36.47
C PRO A 209 -25.37 65.47 -37.63
N PHE A 210 -24.18 64.89 -37.42
CA PHE A 210 -23.64 63.81 -38.26
C PHE A 210 -24.20 62.47 -37.76
N CYS A 211 -25.10 61.86 -38.53
CA CYS A 211 -25.47 60.46 -38.38
C CYS A 211 -24.51 59.59 -39.18
N LEU A 212 -23.92 58.65 -38.45
CA LEU A 212 -23.29 57.38 -38.83
C LEU A 212 -23.63 56.89 -40.24
N ASP A 213 -22.65 56.92 -41.15
CA ASP A 213 -22.39 55.93 -42.21
C ASP A 213 -21.37 56.53 -43.20
N ASP A 214 -20.08 56.25 -42.98
CA ASP A 214 -19.05 56.34 -44.05
C ASP A 214 -17.69 55.76 -43.61
N TRP A 215 -17.53 55.37 -42.34
CA TRP A 215 -16.30 54.72 -41.87
C TRP A 215 -16.31 53.20 -42.07
N LEU A 216 -16.73 52.74 -43.25
CA LEU A 216 -16.61 51.34 -43.63
C LEU A 216 -15.94 51.11 -45.00
N GLN A 217 -15.34 52.13 -45.63
CA GLN A 217 -14.67 51.94 -46.92
C GLN A 217 -13.47 52.88 -47.13
N SER A 218 -12.35 52.65 -46.45
CA SER A 218 -11.01 52.78 -47.07
C SER A 218 -9.91 52.34 -46.11
N SER A 219 -9.58 51.06 -46.17
CA SER A 219 -8.23 50.58 -45.91
C SER A 219 -7.23 51.28 -46.84
N SER A 220 -6.12 51.81 -46.29
CA SER A 220 -4.73 51.62 -46.73
C SER A 220 -3.85 52.87 -46.55
N HIS A 221 -2.63 52.62 -46.03
CA HIS A 221 -1.46 53.52 -45.91
C HIS A 221 -1.43 54.39 -44.64
N LEU A 222 -0.77 53.95 -43.56
CA LEU A 222 0.68 53.95 -43.30
C LEU A 222 1.25 55.37 -43.11
N GLY A 223 1.70 55.68 -41.88
CA GLY A 223 2.68 56.74 -41.64
C GLY A 223 2.54 57.48 -40.30
N ASP A 224 3.41 57.11 -39.35
CA ASP A 224 3.96 57.90 -38.24
C ASP A 224 3.04 58.61 -37.24
N LEU A 225 3.07 58.14 -35.98
CA LEU A 225 3.67 58.87 -34.85
C LEU A 225 4.02 57.85 -33.75
N ALA A 226 5.32 57.60 -33.59
CA ALA A 226 5.90 56.87 -32.47
C ALA A 226 6.11 57.82 -31.26
N ASP A 227 6.37 57.19 -30.11
CA ASP A 227 6.79 57.71 -28.80
C ASP A 227 5.71 57.90 -27.74
N ASP A 228 5.27 56.78 -27.14
CA ASP A 228 5.02 56.68 -25.68
C ASP A 228 4.88 55.22 -25.14
N ASP A 229 5.16 54.17 -25.94
CA ASP A 229 4.96 52.76 -25.53
C ASP A 229 6.11 52.13 -24.71
N ASP A 230 7.27 52.79 -24.57
CA ASP A 230 8.43 52.16 -23.92
C ASP A 230 8.32 52.05 -22.38
N LYS A 231 7.56 52.94 -21.72
CA LYS A 231 7.39 52.88 -20.25
C LYS A 231 6.42 51.79 -19.80
N ASP A 232 5.40 51.49 -20.60
CA ASP A 232 4.42 50.45 -20.31
C ASP A 232 4.99 49.03 -20.52
N GLU A 233 5.91 48.86 -21.46
CA GLU A 233 6.61 47.58 -21.65
C GLU A 233 7.68 47.33 -20.57
N GLU A 234 8.43 48.35 -20.13
CA GLU A 234 9.36 48.20 -18.99
C GLU A 234 8.64 47.83 -17.69
N GLU A 235 7.48 48.44 -17.40
CA GLU A 235 6.69 48.11 -16.21
C GLU A 235 6.09 46.69 -16.30
N LYS A 236 5.58 46.28 -17.48
CA LYS A 236 5.08 44.91 -17.70
C LYS A 236 6.21 43.88 -17.60
N VAL A 237 7.39 44.17 -18.15
CA VAL A 237 8.58 43.30 -18.07
C VAL A 237 9.05 43.20 -16.62
N PHE A 238 9.07 44.30 -15.87
CA PHE A 238 9.40 44.32 -14.45
C PHE A 238 8.41 43.48 -13.63
N ILE A 239 7.10 43.62 -13.85
CA ILE A 239 6.05 42.82 -13.18
C ILE A 239 6.18 41.33 -13.53
N ARG A 240 6.46 40.99 -14.80
CA ARG A 240 6.72 39.60 -15.22
C ARG A 240 7.96 39.02 -14.55
N GLN A 241 9.05 39.79 -14.46
CA GLN A 241 10.27 39.37 -13.79
C GLN A 241 10.07 39.24 -12.27
N GLN A 242 9.28 40.13 -11.66
CA GLN A 242 8.96 40.07 -10.24
C GLN A 242 8.05 38.88 -9.93
N GLY A 243 7.07 38.59 -10.78
CA GLY A 243 6.24 37.39 -10.72
C GLY A 243 7.04 36.10 -10.93
N GLN A 244 7.98 36.08 -11.89
CA GLN A 244 8.90 34.96 -12.08
C GLN A 244 9.83 34.75 -10.87
N ARG A 245 10.37 35.83 -10.30
CA ARG A 245 11.19 35.76 -9.07
C ARG A 245 10.38 35.29 -7.87
N GLN A 246 9.14 35.74 -7.71
CA GLN A 246 8.25 35.25 -6.64
C GLN A 246 7.91 33.78 -6.82
N VAL A 247 7.60 33.33 -8.05
CA VAL A 247 7.35 31.92 -8.34
C VAL A 247 8.60 31.08 -8.06
N GLN A 248 9.78 31.55 -8.49
CA GLN A 248 11.05 30.88 -8.26
C GLN A 248 11.41 30.81 -6.77
N SER A 249 11.29 31.93 -6.04
CA SER A 249 11.47 31.98 -4.57
C SER A 249 10.49 31.04 -3.86
N SER A 250 9.23 30.99 -4.28
CA SER A 250 8.24 30.10 -3.68
C SER A 250 8.52 28.62 -3.96
N MET A 251 9.04 28.30 -5.15
CA MET A 251 9.46 26.94 -5.48
C MET A 251 10.71 26.52 -4.70
N GLU A 252 11.65 27.44 -4.45
CA GLU A 252 12.83 27.20 -3.63
C GLU A 252 12.45 26.98 -2.15
N GLU A 253 11.50 27.76 -1.61
CA GLU A 253 10.94 27.56 -0.26
C GLU A 253 10.24 26.20 -0.13
N ASP A 254 9.39 25.83 -1.10
CA ASP A 254 8.68 24.53 -1.11
C ASP A 254 9.66 23.34 -1.20
N MET A 255 10.83 23.52 -1.82
CA MET A 255 11.87 22.49 -1.96
C MET A 255 12.70 22.33 -0.69
N ALA A 256 12.94 23.42 0.05
CA ALA A 256 13.69 23.43 1.30
C ALA A 256 12.85 23.01 2.52
N ALA A 257 11.53 22.85 2.36
CA ALA A 257 10.63 22.45 3.43
C ALA A 257 11.03 21.12 4.09
N GLU A 258 10.84 21.03 5.40
CA GLU A 258 11.13 19.84 6.19
C GLU A 258 10.30 18.63 5.72
N TRP A 259 10.96 17.49 5.57
CA TRP A 259 10.33 16.23 5.18
C TRP A 259 10.72 15.09 6.14
N PRO A 260 9.77 14.24 6.56
CA PRO A 260 8.31 14.37 6.39
C PRO A 260 7.68 15.52 7.23
N PRO A 261 6.54 16.07 6.79
CA PRO A 261 5.93 17.29 7.36
C PRO A 261 5.33 17.06 8.74
N THR A 262 5.31 18.08 9.59
CA THR A 262 4.62 18.01 10.89
C THR A 262 3.69 19.20 11.09
N PRO A 263 2.39 18.98 11.39
CA PRO A 263 1.67 17.71 11.32
C PRO A 263 1.53 17.19 9.87
N TRP A 264 1.38 15.87 9.71
CA TRP A 264 1.04 15.24 8.44
C TRP A 264 -0.44 14.85 8.42
N THR A 265 -1.25 15.59 7.68
CA THR A 265 -2.67 15.26 7.49
C THR A 265 -2.82 14.16 6.45
N LEU A 266 -3.44 13.05 6.85
CA LEU A 266 -3.72 11.89 6.01
C LEU A 266 -5.23 11.63 5.96
N GLU A 267 -5.69 11.05 4.86
CA GLU A 267 -7.07 10.57 4.75
C GLU A 267 -7.15 9.12 5.22
N VAL A 268 -8.04 8.86 6.18
CA VAL A 268 -8.23 7.54 6.79
C VAL A 268 -9.69 7.15 6.69
N PHE A 269 -9.98 6.06 6.00
CA PHE A 269 -11.28 5.42 6.03
C PHE A 269 -11.35 4.50 7.24
N SER A 270 -12.44 4.61 8.01
CA SER A 270 -12.70 3.70 9.13
C SER A 270 -13.95 2.87 8.84
N SER A 271 -13.83 1.54 8.88
CA SER A 271 -14.97 0.65 8.68
C SER A 271 -16.00 0.69 9.80
N SER A 272 -15.66 1.22 10.99
CA SER A 272 -16.64 1.47 12.07
C SER A 272 -17.51 2.69 11.79
N ALA A 273 -16.94 3.73 11.19
CA ALA A 273 -17.62 4.97 10.87
C ALA A 273 -18.23 4.96 9.45
N GLY A 274 -17.77 4.07 8.57
CA GLY A 274 -18.21 3.95 7.19
C GLY A 274 -17.86 5.14 6.30
N ARG A 275 -16.87 5.96 6.70
CA ARG A 275 -16.51 7.20 5.99
C ARG A 275 -15.01 7.51 6.07
N TRP A 276 -14.58 8.42 5.20
CA TRP A 276 -13.24 9.02 5.21
C TRP A 276 -13.17 10.17 6.22
N GLU A 277 -12.05 10.24 6.93
CA GLU A 277 -11.74 11.31 7.89
C GLU A 277 -10.31 11.82 7.64
N GLN A 278 -10.11 13.13 7.73
CA GLN A 278 -8.78 13.71 7.75
C GLN A 278 -8.21 13.65 9.16
N ARG A 279 -7.04 13.03 9.30
CA ARG A 279 -6.35 12.86 10.59
C ARG A 279 -4.96 13.46 10.49
N ALA A 280 -4.67 14.40 11.38
CA ALA A 280 -3.36 15.06 11.46
C ALA A 280 -2.46 14.28 12.41
N PHE A 281 -1.38 13.70 11.88
CA PHE A 281 -0.40 12.96 12.65
C PHE A 281 0.78 13.87 13.02
N VAL A 282 1.10 13.96 14.30
CA VAL A 282 2.21 14.80 14.79
C VAL A 282 3.53 14.02 14.75
N ARG A 283 4.58 14.61 14.16
CA ARG A 283 5.91 13.97 14.11
C ARG A 283 6.59 14.04 15.48
N HIS A 284 7.11 12.91 15.94
CA HIS A 284 8.07 12.83 17.04
C HIS A 284 9.50 12.63 16.51
N GLY A 285 10.42 13.46 16.98
CA GLY A 285 11.82 13.50 16.51
C GLY A 285 12.04 14.51 15.39
N ASP A 286 13.26 14.59 14.90
CA ASP A 286 13.70 15.56 13.87
C ASP A 286 13.26 15.16 12.45
N PRO A 287 13.15 16.13 11.52
CA PRO A 287 12.94 15.80 10.11
C PRO A 287 14.12 14.98 9.59
N VAL A 288 13.86 14.10 8.62
CA VAL A 288 14.90 13.20 8.09
C VAL A 288 15.55 13.77 6.83
N ALA A 289 14.83 14.62 6.10
CA ALA A 289 15.31 15.19 4.86
C ALA A 289 14.55 16.49 4.53
N THR A 290 14.86 17.08 3.37
CA THR A 290 14.03 18.13 2.75
C THR A 290 13.09 17.54 1.68
N VAL A 291 12.11 18.33 1.24
CA VAL A 291 11.26 17.96 0.09
C VAL A 291 12.10 17.74 -1.18
N GLN A 292 13.18 18.48 -1.35
CA GLN A 292 14.14 18.28 -2.44
C GLN A 292 14.78 16.89 -2.40
N ASP A 293 15.30 16.47 -1.24
CA ASP A 293 15.92 15.16 -1.07
C ASP A 293 14.93 14.03 -1.36
N MET A 294 13.68 14.17 -0.90
CA MET A 294 12.61 13.23 -1.22
C MET A 294 12.30 13.18 -2.72
N ARG A 295 12.30 14.33 -3.41
CA ARG A 295 12.06 14.40 -4.86
C ARG A 295 13.19 13.77 -5.68
N LEU A 296 14.43 13.76 -5.16
CA LEU A 296 15.56 13.05 -5.76
C LEU A 296 15.42 11.52 -5.63
N ASP A 297 14.71 11.02 -4.61
CA ASP A 297 14.34 9.62 -4.52
C ASP A 297 13.27 9.29 -5.57
N GLN A 298 13.48 8.23 -6.36
CA GLN A 298 12.59 7.91 -7.47
C GLN A 298 11.18 7.58 -6.97
N ARG A 299 10.15 8.07 -7.70
CA ARG A 299 8.74 7.77 -7.39
C ARG A 299 8.47 6.26 -7.40
N ARG A 300 9.05 5.55 -8.37
CA ARG A 300 9.12 4.08 -8.42
C ARG A 300 10.57 3.68 -8.21
N LEU A 301 10.84 2.80 -7.24
CA LEU A 301 12.21 2.37 -6.90
C LEU A 301 12.93 1.74 -8.10
N THR A 302 12.19 1.03 -8.96
CA THR A 302 12.70 0.46 -10.21
C THR A 302 11.57 0.38 -11.24
N CYS A 303 11.89 0.29 -12.53
CA CYS A 303 10.88 0.11 -13.58
C CYS A 303 10.15 -1.25 -13.52
N ARG A 304 10.68 -2.21 -12.74
CA ARG A 304 10.12 -3.54 -12.47
C ARG A 304 9.72 -3.73 -11.00
N GLY A 305 9.72 -2.67 -10.20
CA GLY A 305 9.48 -2.70 -8.75
C GLY A 305 8.04 -2.38 -8.39
N PRO A 306 7.63 -2.62 -7.14
CA PRO A 306 6.23 -2.51 -6.75
C PRO A 306 5.66 -1.11 -7.02
N ARG A 307 4.35 -1.02 -7.34
CA ARG A 307 3.66 0.24 -7.68
C ARG A 307 3.74 1.22 -6.51
N GLN A 308 3.60 0.67 -5.30
CA GLN A 308 3.78 1.36 -4.04
C GLN A 308 4.80 0.63 -3.16
N ARG A 309 5.41 1.37 -2.24
CA ARG A 309 6.31 0.76 -1.25
C ARG A 309 5.51 -0.03 -0.22
N TYR A 310 6.05 -1.14 0.27
CA TYR A 310 5.38 -2.03 1.22
C TYR A 310 5.15 -1.41 2.59
N ALA A 311 4.13 -1.91 3.29
CA ALA A 311 3.80 -1.56 4.66
C ALA A 311 3.59 -2.81 5.52
N ALA A 312 3.59 -2.61 6.83
CA ALA A 312 3.39 -3.66 7.81
C ALA A 312 2.64 -3.12 9.02
N TYR A 313 1.63 -3.84 9.53
CA TYR A 313 0.88 -3.45 10.72
C TYR A 313 1.29 -4.31 11.92
N TRP A 314 1.80 -3.68 12.97
CA TRP A 314 2.32 -4.36 14.15
C TRP A 314 1.98 -3.61 15.44
N LYS A 315 1.43 -4.33 16.42
CA LYS A 315 1.14 -3.83 17.78
C LYS A 315 0.43 -2.46 17.80
N GLY A 316 -0.57 -2.27 16.93
CA GLY A 316 -1.36 -1.04 16.88
C GLY A 316 -0.77 0.10 16.04
N ALA A 317 0.40 -0.10 15.44
CA ALA A 317 1.05 0.89 14.59
C ALA A 317 1.22 0.40 13.15
N LEU A 318 1.08 1.32 12.19
CA LEU A 318 1.31 1.09 10.77
C LEU A 318 2.71 1.56 10.39
N TYR A 319 3.53 0.65 9.88
CA TYR A 319 4.89 0.91 9.40
C TYR A 319 4.86 1.02 7.89
N VAL A 320 5.26 2.14 7.32
CA VAL A 320 5.22 2.37 5.88
C VAL A 320 6.61 2.77 5.39
N HIS A 321 7.12 2.05 4.39
CA HIS A 321 8.33 2.48 3.70
C HIS A 321 8.00 3.69 2.80
N CYS A 322 8.61 4.84 3.08
CA CYS A 322 8.32 6.11 2.40
C CYS A 322 9.43 6.52 1.44
N ARG A 323 9.13 7.49 0.57
CA ARG A 323 10.15 8.18 -0.25
C ARG A 323 11.06 9.03 0.64
N GLY A 324 12.33 9.08 0.28
CA GLY A 324 13.40 9.70 1.08
C GLY A 324 14.17 8.72 1.96
N SER A 325 14.06 7.40 1.67
CA SER A 325 14.79 6.34 2.38
C SER A 325 14.54 6.31 3.90
N PHE A 326 13.27 6.35 4.30
CA PHE A 326 12.86 6.15 5.69
C PHE A 326 11.56 5.34 5.78
N ILE A 327 11.27 4.88 6.97
CA ILE A 327 10.03 4.21 7.35
C ILE A 327 9.31 5.10 8.36
N THR A 328 8.01 5.28 8.16
CA THR A 328 7.14 5.95 9.12
C THR A 328 6.44 4.91 9.97
N ARG A 329 6.37 5.16 11.28
CA ARG A 329 5.57 4.37 12.22
C ARG A 329 4.41 5.25 12.68
N PHE A 330 3.23 5.07 12.12
CA PHE A 330 2.01 5.78 12.49
C PHE A 330 1.31 5.08 13.66
N SER A 331 1.08 5.80 14.76
CA SER A 331 0.20 5.36 15.83
C SER A 331 -1.23 5.74 15.50
N MET A 332 -2.04 4.76 15.12
CA MET A 332 -3.44 4.99 14.73
C MET A 332 -4.32 5.45 15.90
N LEU A 333 -3.87 5.21 17.15
CA LEU A 333 -4.57 5.59 18.37
C LEU A 333 -4.19 6.98 18.88
N ASN A 334 -2.90 7.32 18.84
CA ASN A 334 -2.40 8.57 19.40
C ASN A 334 -2.37 9.71 18.39
N TYR A 335 -2.54 9.42 17.10
CA TYR A 335 -2.34 10.37 16.01
C TYR A 335 -0.96 11.01 16.04
N ASP A 336 0.04 10.19 16.33
CA ASP A 336 1.45 10.53 16.27
C ASP A 336 2.17 9.64 15.25
N TYR A 337 3.33 10.08 14.81
CA TYR A 337 4.20 9.22 14.01
C TYR A 337 5.68 9.47 14.31
N GLN A 338 6.47 8.42 14.13
CA GLN A 338 7.92 8.45 14.27
C GLN A 338 8.57 8.11 12.94
N VAL A 339 9.76 8.69 12.72
CA VAL A 339 10.54 8.43 11.52
C VAL A 339 11.74 7.55 11.86
N ILE A 340 11.92 6.49 11.07
CA ILE A 340 12.97 5.51 11.21
C ILE A 340 13.77 5.53 9.92
N LYS A 341 15.07 5.87 9.98
CA LYS A 341 15.94 5.79 8.79
C LYS A 341 15.99 4.35 8.29
N THR A 342 16.00 4.14 6.97
CA THR A 342 16.30 2.80 6.43
C THR A 342 17.74 2.42 6.76
N PRO A 343 18.08 1.12 6.83
CA PRO A 343 19.47 0.69 6.95
C PRO A 343 20.39 1.36 5.91
N GLU A 344 21.56 1.86 6.33
CA GLU A 344 22.42 2.76 5.53
C GLU A 344 23.04 2.12 4.27
N TYR A 345 23.06 0.79 4.16
CA TYR A 345 23.84 0.05 3.15
C TYR A 345 23.13 -0.13 1.79
N ILE A 346 22.00 0.54 1.52
CA ILE A 346 21.31 0.41 0.22
C ILE A 346 22.19 1.02 -0.89
N LYS A 347 22.85 0.18 -1.69
CA LYS A 347 23.71 0.63 -2.80
C LYS A 347 22.86 1.41 -3.81
N LYS A 348 23.18 2.69 -4.00
CA LYS A 348 22.52 3.56 -4.98
C LYS A 348 22.87 3.11 -6.40
N GLY A 349 21.88 3.10 -7.30
CA GLY A 349 22.06 2.79 -8.73
C GLY A 349 21.87 1.32 -9.13
N ILE A 350 21.64 0.42 -8.17
CA ILE A 350 21.28 -0.97 -8.42
C ILE A 350 19.77 -1.14 -8.23
N SER A 351 19.11 -1.78 -9.20
CA SER A 351 17.68 -2.07 -9.15
C SER A 351 17.39 -3.12 -8.08
N ALA A 352 17.10 -2.68 -6.85
CA ALA A 352 16.75 -3.54 -5.73
C ALA A 352 15.30 -3.27 -5.27
N LYS A 353 14.59 -4.33 -4.87
CA LYS A 353 13.21 -4.27 -4.39
C LYS A 353 13.19 -4.52 -2.87
N PRO A 354 13.37 -3.49 -2.03
CA PRO A 354 13.27 -3.66 -0.58
C PRO A 354 11.84 -4.05 -0.18
N TYR A 355 11.74 -4.95 0.79
CA TYR A 355 10.48 -5.45 1.33
C TYR A 355 10.37 -5.11 2.81
N LEU A 356 9.21 -4.60 3.22
CA LEU A 356 8.85 -4.34 4.61
C LEU A 356 7.70 -5.26 5.00
N GLY A 357 7.84 -6.03 6.07
CA GLY A 357 6.81 -6.98 6.49
C GLY A 357 6.94 -7.41 7.94
N ILE A 358 6.10 -8.35 8.36
CA ILE A 358 6.10 -8.92 9.70
C ILE A 358 6.61 -10.36 9.68
N SER A 359 7.46 -10.70 10.62
CA SER A 359 7.85 -12.08 10.97
C SER A 359 7.59 -12.33 12.45
N GLU A 360 7.93 -13.52 12.94
CA GLU A 360 7.66 -14.02 14.30
C GLU A 360 7.92 -12.97 15.41
N LYS A 361 9.03 -12.23 15.30
CA LYS A 361 9.51 -11.33 16.37
C LYS A 361 9.12 -9.86 16.19
N GLY A 362 8.60 -9.44 15.04
CA GLY A 362 8.27 -8.04 14.80
C GLY A 362 8.34 -7.60 13.34
N VAL A 363 8.74 -6.34 13.14
CA VAL A 363 8.85 -5.71 11.82
C VAL A 363 10.22 -5.96 11.21
N TYR A 364 10.24 -6.41 9.96
CA TYR A 364 11.43 -6.82 9.23
C TYR A 364 11.57 -5.99 7.97
N PHE A 365 12.79 -5.53 7.72
CA PHE A 365 13.18 -4.90 6.47
C PHE A 365 14.16 -5.82 5.77
N GLY A 366 13.91 -6.16 4.52
CA GLY A 366 14.77 -7.04 3.74
C GLY A 366 15.10 -6.45 2.39
N ILE A 367 16.29 -6.76 1.89
CA ILE A 367 16.70 -6.41 0.54
C ILE A 367 17.62 -7.50 -0.01
N VAL A 368 17.55 -7.72 -1.33
CA VAL A 368 18.53 -8.52 -2.05
C VAL A 368 19.26 -7.61 -3.03
N GLN A 369 20.57 -7.50 -2.90
CA GLN A 369 21.43 -6.70 -3.78
C GLN A 369 22.66 -7.52 -4.15
N ASP A 370 23.05 -7.55 -5.42
CA ASP A 370 24.24 -8.28 -5.89
C ASP A 370 24.30 -9.76 -5.44
N ARG A 371 23.14 -10.41 -5.30
CA ARG A 371 22.94 -11.78 -4.77
C ARG A 371 23.18 -11.93 -3.27
N GLN A 372 23.39 -10.84 -2.54
CA GLN A 372 23.41 -10.85 -1.08
C GLN A 372 22.01 -10.56 -0.53
N LEU A 373 21.48 -11.49 0.25
CA LEU A 373 20.27 -11.30 1.05
C LEU A 373 20.67 -10.62 2.35
N GLN A 374 20.07 -9.48 2.66
CA GLN A 374 20.23 -8.80 3.94
C GLN A 374 18.87 -8.53 4.56
N ILE A 375 18.71 -8.91 5.83
CA ILE A 375 17.46 -8.77 6.58
C ILE A 375 17.77 -8.15 7.94
N TRP A 376 17.07 -7.07 8.27
CA TRP A 376 17.11 -6.39 9.56
C TRP A 376 15.78 -6.55 10.30
N ILE A 377 15.86 -6.70 11.61
CA ILE A 377 14.72 -6.64 12.53
C ILE A 377 14.71 -5.29 13.24
N LEU A 378 13.52 -4.70 13.38
CA LEU A 378 13.34 -3.49 14.15
C LEU A 378 13.29 -3.82 15.65
N ASN A 379 14.26 -3.33 16.40
CA ASN A 379 14.24 -3.39 17.86
C ASN A 379 13.52 -2.16 18.41
N GLU A 380 12.45 -2.40 19.18
CA GLU A 380 11.70 -1.37 19.90
C GLU A 380 11.94 -1.52 21.40
N SER A 381 13.04 -0.96 21.89
CA SER A 381 13.41 -1.02 23.31
C SER A 381 13.63 0.36 23.89
N CYS A 382 13.08 0.61 25.08
CA CYS A 382 13.28 1.85 25.85
C CYS A 382 13.02 3.15 25.07
N GLY A 383 12.04 3.15 24.17
CA GLY A 383 11.69 4.33 23.35
C GLY A 383 12.64 4.60 22.18
N ARG A 384 13.58 3.69 21.88
CA ARG A 384 14.44 3.76 20.70
C ARG A 384 13.97 2.76 19.65
N LEU A 385 14.04 3.17 18.39
CA LEU A 385 13.76 2.37 17.21
C LEU A 385 15.07 2.20 16.43
N GLU A 386 15.63 1.00 16.46
CA GLU A 386 16.91 0.71 15.81
C GLU A 386 16.83 -0.56 14.96
N TRP A 387 17.48 -0.53 13.80
CA TRP A 387 17.61 -1.71 12.94
C TRP A 387 18.78 -2.57 13.41
N VAL A 388 18.51 -3.86 13.62
CA VAL A 388 19.53 -4.86 13.95
C VAL A 388 19.63 -5.85 12.79
N LEU A 389 20.83 -5.99 12.21
CA LEU A 389 21.07 -6.97 11.16
C LEU A 389 20.86 -8.38 11.72
N LYS A 390 19.97 -9.15 11.11
CA LYS A 390 19.61 -10.49 11.54
C LYS A 390 20.24 -11.57 10.66
N CYS A 391 20.24 -11.36 9.35
CA CYS A 391 20.70 -12.33 8.36
C CYS A 391 21.40 -11.58 7.23
N GLU A 392 22.56 -12.11 6.83
CA GLU A 392 23.34 -11.69 5.68
C GLU A 392 23.92 -12.95 5.03
N ASP A 393 23.44 -13.30 3.84
CA ASP A 393 23.79 -14.55 3.18
C ASP A 393 23.99 -14.36 1.66
N ASP A 394 25.00 -15.03 1.10
CA ASP A 394 25.23 -15.08 -0.35
C ASP A 394 24.32 -16.13 -0.99
N PHE A 395 23.38 -15.65 -1.79
CA PHE A 395 22.37 -16.47 -2.44
C PHE A 395 22.80 -17.02 -3.81
N THR A 396 24.04 -16.78 -4.25
CA THR A 396 24.56 -17.23 -5.55
C THR A 396 24.38 -18.74 -5.76
N HIS A 397 24.71 -19.54 -4.75
CA HIS A 397 24.61 -21.00 -4.85
C HIS A 397 23.16 -21.50 -4.86
N CYS A 398 22.26 -20.80 -4.16
CA CYS A 398 20.84 -21.10 -4.20
C CYS A 398 20.27 -20.92 -5.62
N VAL A 399 20.62 -19.82 -6.29
CA VAL A 399 20.21 -19.56 -7.69
C VAL A 399 20.63 -20.72 -8.60
N GLN A 400 21.89 -21.13 -8.50
CA GLN A 400 22.45 -22.21 -9.33
C GLN A 400 21.77 -23.55 -9.07
N HIS A 401 21.58 -23.90 -7.80
CA HIS A 401 21.00 -25.18 -7.41
C HIS A 401 19.54 -25.28 -7.88
N VAL A 402 18.73 -24.26 -7.61
CA VAL A 402 17.31 -24.23 -7.98
C VAL A 402 17.12 -24.27 -9.50
N ARG A 403 17.97 -23.62 -10.28
CA ARG A 403 17.91 -23.69 -11.75
C ARG A 403 18.29 -25.06 -12.30
N LYS A 404 19.32 -25.68 -11.73
CA LYS A 404 19.83 -26.97 -12.21
C LYS A 404 18.91 -28.13 -11.86
N TYR A 405 18.34 -28.12 -10.66
CA TYR A 405 17.58 -29.25 -10.12
C TYR A 405 16.10 -28.96 -9.91
N GLY A 406 15.62 -27.73 -10.08
CA GLY A 406 14.22 -27.36 -9.81
C GLY A 406 13.18 -28.15 -10.62
N ALA A 407 13.54 -28.65 -11.81
CA ALA A 407 12.66 -29.53 -12.59
C ALA A 407 12.52 -30.95 -12.01
N GLN A 408 13.43 -31.35 -11.12
CA GLN A 408 13.47 -32.66 -10.46
C GLN A 408 12.94 -32.60 -9.01
N MET A 409 12.78 -31.40 -8.46
CA MET A 409 12.25 -31.16 -7.12
C MET A 409 10.73 -31.27 -7.12
N ASN A 410 10.16 -31.81 -6.03
CA ASN A 410 8.73 -31.75 -5.83
C ASN A 410 8.32 -30.29 -5.63
N ALA A 411 7.37 -29.80 -6.42
CA ALA A 411 6.79 -28.48 -6.25
C ALA A 411 5.54 -28.58 -5.36
N PRO A 412 5.62 -28.28 -4.06
CA PRO A 412 4.47 -28.38 -3.18
C PRO A 412 3.41 -27.32 -3.48
N TRP A 413 3.75 -26.20 -4.13
CA TRP A 413 2.84 -25.09 -4.39
C TRP A 413 2.60 -24.90 -5.89
N ILE A 414 1.37 -24.48 -6.23
CA ILE A 414 0.92 -24.20 -7.59
C ILE A 414 0.25 -22.83 -7.66
N VAL A 415 0.13 -22.30 -8.87
CA VAL A 415 -0.68 -21.11 -9.15
C VAL A 415 -2.12 -21.55 -9.38
N HIS A 416 -3.07 -20.90 -8.72
CA HIS A 416 -4.49 -21.06 -9.05
C HIS A 416 -4.80 -20.24 -10.32
N ASP A 417 -5.14 -20.91 -11.43
CA ASP A 417 -5.51 -20.27 -12.69
C ASP A 417 -6.83 -20.83 -13.27
N ALA A 418 -7.56 -20.03 -14.02
CA ALA A 418 -8.88 -20.40 -14.58
C ALA A 418 -8.80 -21.60 -15.55
N HIS A 419 -7.62 -21.85 -16.14
CA HIS A 419 -7.36 -22.98 -17.03
C HIS A 419 -7.14 -24.32 -16.29
N ASP A 420 -7.15 -24.35 -14.96
CA ASP A 420 -6.91 -25.58 -14.18
C ASP A 420 -8.17 -26.43 -13.97
N ALA A 421 -9.36 -25.92 -14.30
CA ALA A 421 -10.62 -26.68 -14.22
C ALA A 421 -10.64 -27.92 -15.14
N ASP A 422 -9.85 -27.91 -16.22
CA ASP A 422 -9.87 -28.98 -17.24
C ASP A 422 -8.76 -30.04 -17.07
N ASN A 423 -7.78 -29.83 -16.20
CA ASN A 423 -6.64 -30.74 -16.04
C ASN A 423 -6.09 -30.74 -14.61
N ALA A 424 -6.87 -31.24 -13.65
CA ALA A 424 -6.34 -31.57 -12.33
C ALA A 424 -5.34 -32.74 -12.44
N PRO A 425 -4.04 -32.57 -12.13
CA PRO A 425 -3.10 -33.67 -12.17
C PRO A 425 -3.45 -34.71 -11.10
N LYS A 426 -3.53 -35.99 -11.46
CA LYS A 426 -3.60 -37.16 -10.54
C LYS A 426 -2.24 -37.42 -9.86
N ALA A 427 -1.57 -36.40 -9.33
CA ALA A 427 -0.37 -36.61 -8.51
C ALA A 427 -0.79 -36.98 -7.08
N ILE A 428 -0.28 -38.10 -6.58
CA ILE A 428 -0.46 -38.56 -5.20
C ILE A 428 0.32 -37.59 -4.31
N LEU A 429 -0.37 -36.82 -3.48
CA LEU A 429 0.24 -35.92 -2.50
C LEU A 429 -0.37 -36.31 -1.16
N GLU A 430 0.51 -36.67 -0.22
CA GLU A 430 0.16 -37.15 1.12
C GLU A 430 -0.71 -36.14 1.88
N GLU A 431 -1.55 -36.67 2.77
CA GLU A 431 -2.60 -36.00 3.57
C GLU A 431 -2.03 -35.01 4.61
N ARG A 432 -1.22 -34.04 4.18
CA ARG A 432 -0.77 -32.92 5.01
C ARG A 432 -1.37 -31.62 4.48
N PHE A 433 -2.39 -31.14 5.19
CA PHE A 433 -3.22 -30.00 4.80
C PHE A 433 -2.58 -28.63 5.14
N GLU A 434 -1.53 -28.61 5.95
CA GLU A 434 -0.76 -27.42 6.33
C GLU A 434 0.66 -27.50 5.74
N TRP A 435 1.24 -26.38 5.29
CA TRP A 435 2.66 -26.33 4.92
C TRP A 435 3.52 -26.39 6.19
N ASP A 436 4.44 -27.33 6.22
CA ASP A 436 5.32 -27.56 7.36
C ASP A 436 6.74 -27.09 7.04
N SER A 437 7.05 -25.87 7.49
CA SER A 437 8.38 -25.28 7.37
C SER A 437 9.51 -26.19 7.86
N ASP A 438 9.26 -27.07 8.82
CA ASP A 438 10.35 -27.72 9.53
C ASP A 438 10.74 -29.07 8.89
N HIS A 439 9.89 -29.61 8.01
CA HIS A 439 9.97 -31.01 7.56
C HIS A 439 9.87 -31.24 6.04
N ASP A 440 9.43 -30.26 5.23
CA ASP A 440 9.30 -30.44 3.78
C ASP A 440 10.65 -30.28 3.03
N ASP A 441 10.92 -31.14 2.02
CA ASP A 441 12.08 -31.23 1.09
C ASP A 441 13.17 -30.14 1.23
N ILE A 442 13.97 -30.26 2.31
CA ILE A 442 15.10 -29.38 2.60
C ILE A 442 16.34 -29.91 1.90
N PHE A 443 16.99 -29.08 1.08
CA PHE A 443 18.33 -29.38 0.57
C PHE A 443 19.36 -28.45 1.20
N THR A 444 20.56 -28.98 1.42
CA THR A 444 21.73 -28.20 1.81
C THR A 444 22.45 -27.73 0.56
N ILE A 445 22.90 -26.47 0.58
CA ILE A 445 23.69 -25.87 -0.49
C ILE A 445 25.07 -26.55 -0.49
N GLU A 446 25.38 -27.30 -1.54
CA GLU A 446 26.73 -27.84 -1.78
C GLU A 446 27.52 -26.93 -2.74
N ASP A 447 28.81 -26.73 -2.45
CA ASP A 447 29.72 -25.92 -3.26
C ASP A 447 29.88 -26.51 -4.68
N GLY A 448 29.31 -25.83 -5.67
CA GLY A 448 29.35 -26.21 -7.08
C GLY A 448 29.76 -25.04 -7.98
N LEU A 449 30.55 -25.36 -9.02
CA LEU A 449 31.32 -24.44 -9.87
C LEU A 449 30.54 -23.27 -10.51
N ASN A 450 31.25 -22.14 -10.61
CA ASN A 450 30.83 -20.86 -11.18
C ASN A 450 30.41 -20.93 -12.65
N GLU A 451 29.14 -20.64 -12.92
CA GLU A 451 28.73 -20.05 -14.20
C GLU A 451 28.25 -18.61 -13.94
N GLU A 452 28.83 -17.63 -14.65
CA GLU A 452 28.46 -16.21 -14.56
C GLU A 452 27.02 -15.97 -15.02
N HIS A 453 26.13 -15.63 -14.09
CA HIS A 453 24.71 -15.39 -14.40
C HIS A 453 24.14 -14.20 -13.62
N TYR A 454 23.28 -13.43 -14.30
CA TYR A 454 22.64 -12.18 -13.85
C TYR A 454 21.28 -12.38 -13.14
N GLY A 455 21.02 -13.54 -12.55
CA GLY A 455 19.78 -13.78 -11.79
C GLY A 455 19.79 -13.06 -10.44
N SER A 456 18.70 -12.41 -10.07
CA SER A 456 18.53 -11.73 -8.78
C SER A 456 17.24 -12.22 -8.13
N PHE A 457 17.32 -12.67 -6.89
CA PHE A 457 16.14 -13.04 -6.11
C PHE A 457 15.44 -11.77 -5.61
N ASP A 458 14.12 -11.72 -5.73
CA ASP A 458 13.28 -10.73 -5.07
C ASP A 458 12.61 -11.33 -3.83
N ILE A 459 12.41 -10.52 -2.80
CA ILE A 459 11.66 -10.93 -1.62
C ILE A 459 10.17 -10.87 -1.94
N LEU A 460 9.49 -12.00 -1.77
CA LEU A 460 8.03 -12.09 -1.91
C LEU A 460 7.28 -11.74 -0.62
N GLY A 461 7.93 -11.95 0.54
CA GLY A 461 7.43 -11.56 1.85
C GLY A 461 7.92 -12.47 2.97
N PHE A 462 7.50 -12.19 4.19
CA PHE A 462 7.92 -12.90 5.39
C PHE A 462 6.79 -13.77 5.95
N HIS A 463 7.14 -14.94 6.50
CA HIS A 463 6.18 -15.75 7.24
C HIS A 463 5.88 -15.08 8.59
N PRO A 464 4.63 -14.67 8.88
CA PRO A 464 4.33 -13.81 10.04
C PRO A 464 4.51 -14.48 11.40
N TYR A 465 4.65 -15.81 11.43
CA TYR A 465 4.75 -16.61 12.67
C TYR A 465 6.00 -17.46 12.78
N LYS A 466 6.87 -17.46 11.76
CA LYS A 466 8.08 -18.29 11.70
C LYS A 466 9.19 -17.48 11.04
N GLU A 467 10.43 -17.73 11.40
CA GLU A 467 11.60 -17.04 10.83
C GLU A 467 11.94 -17.56 9.42
N VAL A 468 11.02 -17.32 8.48
CA VAL A 468 11.10 -17.73 7.08
C VAL A 468 10.81 -16.54 6.17
N VAL A 469 11.60 -16.40 5.10
CA VAL A 469 11.36 -15.45 4.02
C VAL A 469 11.09 -16.21 2.72
N PHE A 470 10.11 -15.75 1.95
CA PHE A 470 9.82 -16.26 0.61
C PHE A 470 10.58 -15.43 -0.41
N LEU A 471 11.29 -16.09 -1.32
CA LEU A 471 12.14 -15.46 -2.33
C LEU A 471 11.79 -16.01 -3.71
N ALA A 472 11.91 -15.19 -4.76
CA ALA A 472 11.71 -15.62 -6.14
C ALA A 472 12.85 -15.19 -7.07
N ASP A 473 13.37 -16.13 -7.86
CA ASP A 473 14.16 -15.83 -9.06
C ASP A 473 13.23 -15.94 -10.27
N TYR A 474 12.84 -14.79 -10.83
CA TYR A 474 11.73 -14.66 -11.79
C TYR A 474 10.43 -15.25 -11.24
N PHE A 475 10.12 -16.51 -11.56
CA PHE A 475 8.91 -17.21 -11.14
C PHE A 475 9.22 -18.41 -10.26
N THR A 476 10.48 -18.72 -10.03
CA THR A 476 10.85 -19.87 -9.23
C THR A 476 10.94 -19.46 -7.77
N VAL A 477 10.06 -20.02 -6.94
CA VAL A 477 9.87 -19.59 -5.56
C VAL A 477 10.50 -20.58 -4.59
N VAL A 478 11.20 -20.04 -3.60
CA VAL A 478 11.78 -20.79 -2.48
C VAL A 478 11.37 -20.18 -1.15
N ALA A 479 11.31 -21.01 -0.11
CA ALA A 479 11.28 -20.58 1.28
C ALA A 479 12.69 -20.70 1.87
N TYR A 480 13.16 -19.65 2.53
CA TYR A 480 14.46 -19.60 3.17
C TYR A 480 14.31 -19.41 4.68
N HIS A 481 14.93 -20.31 5.45
CA HIS A 481 14.81 -20.35 6.91
C HIS A 481 15.94 -19.55 7.56
N LEU A 482 15.61 -18.39 8.13
CA LEU A 482 16.59 -17.42 8.62
C LEU A 482 17.46 -17.92 9.78
N ASN A 483 16.99 -18.93 10.52
CA ASN A 483 17.72 -19.48 11.65
C ASN A 483 18.66 -20.63 11.28
N THR A 484 18.44 -21.29 10.14
CA THR A 484 19.15 -22.52 9.75
C THR A 484 19.83 -22.41 8.39
N SER A 485 19.60 -21.31 7.67
CA SER A 485 20.04 -21.07 6.29
C SER A 485 19.61 -22.16 5.30
N LYS A 486 18.58 -22.92 5.66
CA LYS A 486 17.99 -23.97 4.83
C LYS A 486 17.10 -23.35 3.76
N VAL A 487 17.06 -23.99 2.60
CA VAL A 487 16.21 -23.59 1.47
C VAL A 487 15.24 -24.73 1.15
N GLN A 488 13.99 -24.38 0.92
CA GLN A 488 12.95 -25.27 0.42
C GLN A 488 12.44 -24.74 -0.92
N PHE A 489 12.38 -25.61 -1.91
CA PHE A 489 11.75 -25.28 -3.19
C PHE A 489 10.23 -25.36 -3.07
N LEU A 490 9.53 -24.28 -3.40
CA LEU A 490 8.06 -24.25 -3.31
C LEU A 490 7.39 -24.50 -4.66
N GLY A 491 7.99 -24.08 -5.77
CA GLY A 491 7.44 -24.30 -7.10
C GLY A 491 7.62 -23.11 -8.03
N ASN A 492 6.84 -23.11 -9.11
CA ASN A 492 6.84 -22.04 -10.10
C ASN A 492 5.55 -21.21 -10.00
N SER A 493 5.69 -19.92 -9.73
CA SER A 493 4.60 -18.97 -9.56
C SER A 493 4.11 -18.36 -10.88
N ARG A 494 4.52 -18.87 -12.05
CA ARG A 494 4.05 -18.34 -13.34
C ARG A 494 2.64 -18.88 -13.67
N PRO A 495 1.63 -18.01 -13.86
CA PRO A 495 0.32 -18.44 -14.33
C PRO A 495 0.38 -18.98 -15.75
N LYS A 496 -0.46 -19.96 -16.09
CA LYS A 496 -0.56 -20.52 -17.44
C LYS A 496 -1.13 -19.51 -18.43
N SER A 497 -2.06 -18.67 -17.96
CA SER A 497 -2.65 -17.55 -18.71
C SER A 497 -1.67 -16.41 -19.01
N TYR A 498 -0.50 -16.41 -18.37
CA TYR A 498 0.47 -15.32 -18.53
C TYR A 498 1.32 -15.51 -19.79
N TYR A 499 0.98 -14.73 -20.83
CA TYR A 499 1.65 -14.79 -22.14
C TYR A 499 3.17 -14.63 -22.01
N ARG A 500 3.93 -15.34 -22.86
CA ARG A 500 5.39 -15.32 -22.83
C ARG A 500 5.93 -14.02 -23.44
N SER A 501 6.65 -13.25 -22.63
CA SER A 501 7.36 -12.01 -22.94
C SER A 501 8.64 -11.92 -22.12
N PHE A 502 9.67 -11.27 -22.67
CA PHE A 502 10.93 -10.97 -21.98
C PHE A 502 10.77 -9.90 -20.88
N THR A 503 9.62 -9.20 -20.84
CA THR A 503 9.26 -8.25 -19.78
C THR A 503 8.53 -8.90 -18.61
N ASN A 504 8.13 -10.18 -18.73
CA ASN A 504 7.35 -10.81 -17.67
C ASN A 504 8.19 -10.92 -16.40
N ASP A 505 7.61 -10.47 -15.30
CA ASP A 505 8.18 -10.62 -13.97
C ASP A 505 7.06 -10.58 -12.91
N ILE A 506 7.44 -10.89 -11.67
CA ILE A 506 6.66 -10.57 -10.48
C ILE A 506 6.79 -9.08 -10.22
N TYR A 507 5.64 -8.44 -10.03
CA TYR A 507 5.56 -7.01 -9.81
C TYR A 507 5.38 -6.67 -8.33
N GLU A 508 4.43 -7.34 -7.66
CA GLU A 508 4.15 -7.17 -6.24
C GLU A 508 3.70 -8.52 -5.65
N SER A 509 3.89 -8.69 -4.35
CA SER A 509 3.51 -9.92 -3.67
C SER A 509 3.07 -9.68 -2.22
N PHE A 510 2.14 -10.49 -1.74
CA PHE A 510 1.50 -10.31 -0.44
C PHE A 510 1.23 -11.66 0.23
N VAL A 511 1.83 -11.90 1.41
CA VAL A 511 1.74 -13.18 2.13
C VAL A 511 0.38 -13.29 2.83
N TYR A 512 -0.42 -14.28 2.45
CA TYR A 512 -1.78 -14.43 2.95
C TYR A 512 -1.87 -15.45 4.10
N THR A 513 -2.43 -14.99 5.23
CA THR A 513 -2.82 -15.84 6.36
C THR A 513 -4.33 -15.76 6.56
N PRO A 514 -5.07 -16.88 6.45
CA PRO A 514 -6.51 -16.88 6.62
C PRO A 514 -6.95 -16.34 7.98
N CYS A 515 -8.00 -15.53 8.00
CA CYS A 515 -8.61 -15.08 9.24
C CYS A 515 -10.13 -15.24 9.19
N MET A 516 -10.67 -16.06 10.11
CA MET A 516 -12.12 -16.24 10.26
C MET A 516 -12.75 -15.20 11.20
N ILE A 517 -11.95 -14.26 11.72
CA ILE A 517 -12.36 -13.24 12.68
C ILE A 517 -12.37 -11.89 11.96
N GLY A 518 -13.56 -11.46 11.53
CA GLY A 518 -13.74 -10.19 10.85
C GLY A 518 -15.06 -10.21 10.09
N GLU A 519 -16.01 -9.38 10.54
CA GLU A 519 -17.26 -9.19 9.83
C GLU A 519 -17.05 -8.10 8.78
N LEU A 520 -16.80 -8.52 7.53
CA LEU A 520 -17.19 -7.69 6.41
C LEU A 520 -18.71 -7.87 6.25
N ASN A 521 -19.46 -6.77 6.26
CA ASN A 521 -20.89 -6.80 5.97
C ASN A 521 -21.05 -6.90 4.45
N GLU A 522 -21.89 -7.82 3.96
CA GLU A 522 -22.07 -8.02 2.51
C GLU A 522 -22.89 -6.91 1.83
N ASP A 523 -23.40 -5.94 2.56
CA ASP A 523 -24.35 -4.97 2.03
C ASP A 523 -23.79 -3.54 2.01
N SER A 524 -23.21 -3.18 0.87
CA SER A 524 -23.22 -1.78 0.42
C SER A 524 -23.36 -1.73 -1.10
N THR A 525 -24.49 -2.23 -1.62
CA THR A 525 -25.03 -1.67 -2.86
C THR A 525 -25.28 -0.19 -2.58
N MET A 526 -24.37 0.68 -3.03
CA MET A 526 -24.63 2.11 -3.11
C MET A 526 -25.94 2.26 -3.88
N ASN A 527 -26.99 2.71 -3.20
CA ASN A 527 -28.18 3.22 -3.88
C ASN A 527 -27.69 4.36 -4.76
N GLU A 528 -27.74 4.15 -6.07
CA GLU A 528 -27.64 5.22 -7.05
C GLU A 528 -28.76 6.22 -6.77
N ASN A 529 -28.38 7.43 -6.35
CA ASN A 529 -29.23 8.62 -6.36
C ASN A 529 -28.52 9.71 -7.15
#